data_AF-D5BMB2-F1
#
_entry.id   AF-D5BMB2-F1
#
_cell.length_a   1.000
_cell.length_b   1.000
_cell.length_c   1.000
_cell.angle_alpha   90.00
_cell.angle_beta   90.00
_cell.angle_gamma   90.00
#
_symmetry.space_group_name_H-M   'P 1'
#
loop_
_entity.id
_entity.type
_entity.pdbx_description
1 polymer ?
#
loop_
_entity_poly.entity_id
_entity_poly.type
_entity_poly.pdbx_seq_one_letter_code
_entity_poly.pdbx_strand_id
1 'polypeptide(L)'
;MQKLNFNYQPNDLQRIFVEKGLELLYKDTIDSYRLRLHNPKSIIEELVNNCISARNGHLTNNEYTINTASETRKILEKKEDALNFQTISREYYLELLKSVKKQHYNVVIQASNLILKENRNYQELLIQKLEEYFQNYDPEKDLFESDIKHFLLIVHYLIIEYINLGYTKQYLYHYFRTIFVYTGDNLLTFNNRFEIWKNLCIKEKEKFTVIVEILGESFQHKTLQSINSNYTPVNARFRNLIPESTSEKVRNYLEEKKNSNLIALELKALDHFKSIELARSIIASDLDIYHLGYNNQLFRIDDNGAIIGSIQPEKASTVPINYQLDGYIRSSKKVFNKSLEKIKLLKINNVSEESIDKIISAVRYLRTGSESPELETKLLNYWIGLEYIFTLFNSQEKTIDVMRRYLPTCHGVIYIKRNLYDFHKALKRIGISHQIEEYNDNMQYLTKFRTYDEIKGASTNQLIKFRSSFYQKLVSDPSNINRSLEKHQENLIWNITRLYKIRNEIVHNAAVTDNISVNVSHLKYYLTFILNSLMDFMSNSPIDIDGDQKITIEDYFISQTIIFGALKGQKVNEYLKVNNPMESLS
;
A
#
# COMPACT_ATOMS: atom_id res chain seq x y z
N MET A 1 -14.99 -0.40 3.96
CA MET A 1 -15.50 -0.08 5.31
C MET A 1 -16.29 -1.23 5.89
N GLN A 2 -16.21 -1.41 7.22
CA GLN A 2 -16.94 -2.43 7.97
C GLN A 2 -18.02 -1.75 8.83
N LYS A 3 -19.11 -2.45 9.11
CA LYS A 3 -20.07 -2.03 10.13
C LYS A 3 -19.41 -2.19 11.51
N LEU A 4 -19.29 -1.10 12.25
CA LEU A 4 -18.68 -1.10 13.58
C LEU A 4 -19.77 -0.97 14.63
N ASN A 5 -19.69 -1.81 15.67
CA ASN A 5 -20.47 -1.69 16.88
C ASN A 5 -19.49 -1.38 18.00
N PHE A 6 -19.71 -0.28 18.72
CA PHE A 6 -18.87 0.11 19.84
C PHE A 6 -19.54 -0.31 21.14
N ASN A 7 -18.76 -0.91 22.04
CA ASN A 7 -19.20 -1.26 23.39
C ASN A 7 -19.05 -0.09 24.39
N TYR A 8 -18.65 1.08 23.89
CA TYR A 8 -18.51 2.34 24.62
C TYR A 8 -19.12 3.46 23.78
N GLN A 9 -19.19 4.68 24.33
CA GLN A 9 -19.80 5.84 23.66
C GLN A 9 -18.74 6.83 23.15
N PRO A 10 -18.13 6.60 21.97
CA PRO A 10 -17.31 7.62 21.33
C PRO A 10 -18.17 8.74 20.76
N ASN A 11 -17.66 9.97 20.85
CA ASN A 11 -18.21 11.11 20.11
C ASN A 11 -17.91 11.00 18.60
N ASP A 12 -18.42 11.91 17.78
CA ASP A 12 -18.31 11.79 16.33
C ASP A 12 -16.87 11.87 15.81
N LEU A 13 -16.04 12.75 16.35
CA LEU A 13 -14.63 12.86 15.96
C LEU A 13 -13.83 11.61 16.34
N GLN A 14 -14.10 11.03 17.52
CA GLN A 14 -13.52 9.78 17.98
C GLN A 14 -13.99 8.59 17.11
N ARG A 15 -15.24 8.58 16.64
CA ARG A 15 -15.72 7.59 15.66
C ARG A 15 -14.94 7.71 14.35
N ILE A 16 -14.75 8.93 13.85
CA ILE A 16 -13.94 9.19 12.64
C ILE A 16 -12.52 8.65 12.81
N PHE A 17 -11.89 8.87 13.97
CA PHE A 17 -10.56 8.33 14.28
C PHE A 17 -10.51 6.81 14.10
N VAL A 18 -11.45 6.08 14.71
CA VAL A 18 -11.46 4.62 14.67
C VAL A 18 -11.80 4.11 13.26
N GLU A 19 -12.83 4.66 12.63
CA GLU A 19 -13.25 4.29 11.28
C GLU A 19 -12.14 4.53 10.26
N LYS A 20 -11.45 5.67 10.37
CA LYS A 20 -10.33 5.99 9.47
C LYS A 20 -9.11 5.13 9.76
N GLY A 21 -8.73 4.96 11.02
CA GLY A 21 -7.59 4.13 11.41
C GLY A 21 -7.72 2.71 10.91
N LEU A 22 -8.90 2.09 11.09
CA LEU A 22 -9.19 0.75 10.57
C LEU A 22 -9.12 0.68 9.05
N GLU A 23 -9.62 1.69 8.34
CA GLU A 23 -9.51 1.73 6.88
C GLU A 23 -8.06 1.81 6.41
N LEU A 24 -7.25 2.66 7.04
CA LEU A 24 -5.85 2.84 6.65
C LEU A 24 -5.01 1.59 6.86
N LEU A 25 -5.28 0.87 7.94
CA LEU A 25 -4.57 -0.34 8.34
C LEU A 25 -5.09 -1.60 7.62
N TYR A 26 -6.29 -1.56 7.03
CA TYR A 26 -6.85 -2.70 6.35
C TYR A 26 -6.16 -2.97 4.99
N LYS A 27 -5.75 -4.22 4.76
CA LYS A 27 -4.98 -4.63 3.58
C LYS A 27 -5.75 -4.54 2.26
N ASP A 28 -7.08 -4.69 2.29
CA ASP A 28 -7.91 -4.72 1.07
C ASP A 28 -8.52 -3.34 0.74
N THR A 29 -8.12 -2.29 1.44
CA THR A 29 -8.56 -0.92 1.13
C THR A 29 -8.13 -0.53 -0.28
N ILE A 30 -9.01 0.13 -1.05
CA ILE A 30 -8.68 0.59 -2.41
C ILE A 30 -7.60 1.66 -2.37
N ASP A 31 -6.81 1.77 -3.44
CA ASP A 31 -5.64 2.67 -3.54
C ASP A 31 -5.94 4.12 -3.14
N SER A 32 -7.10 4.68 -3.53
CA SER A 32 -7.52 6.05 -3.18
C SER A 32 -7.61 6.32 -1.67
N TYR A 33 -7.82 5.28 -0.87
CA TYR A 33 -8.04 5.38 0.57
C TYR A 33 -6.97 4.68 1.41
N ARG A 34 -5.99 4.04 0.76
CA ARG A 34 -4.86 3.41 1.45
C ARG A 34 -4.03 4.44 2.21
N LEU A 35 -3.25 3.93 3.14
CA LEU A 35 -2.19 4.70 3.79
C LEU A 35 -1.22 5.25 2.75
N ARG A 36 -0.82 6.50 2.93
CA ARG A 36 0.20 7.13 2.08
C ARG A 36 1.57 6.48 2.32
N LEU A 37 2.44 6.59 1.31
CA LEU A 37 3.82 6.12 1.42
C LEU A 37 4.63 6.95 2.42
N HIS A 38 4.44 8.27 2.39
CA HIS A 38 5.20 9.20 3.22
C HIS A 38 4.30 10.15 4.00
N ASN A 39 4.78 10.50 5.18
CA ASN A 39 4.41 11.69 5.92
C ASN A 39 5.46 12.80 5.65
N PRO A 40 5.23 14.05 6.10
CA PRO A 40 6.13 15.17 5.88
C PRO A 40 7.58 14.94 6.32
N LYS A 41 7.80 14.21 7.43
CA LYS A 41 9.15 13.87 7.90
C LYS A 41 9.83 12.86 6.98
N SER A 42 9.18 11.73 6.70
CA SER A 42 9.75 10.66 5.88
C SER A 42 9.95 11.04 4.41
N ILE A 43 9.18 11.97 3.84
CA ILE A 43 9.46 12.50 2.50
C ILE A 43 10.72 13.39 2.49
N ILE A 44 10.98 14.13 3.57
CA ILE A 44 12.23 14.90 3.74
C ILE A 44 13.42 13.93 3.88
N GLU A 45 13.26 12.83 4.62
CA GLU A 45 14.27 11.75 4.70
C GLU A 45 14.55 11.14 3.32
N GLU A 46 13.51 10.84 2.52
CA GLU A 46 13.68 10.38 1.15
C GLU A 46 14.43 11.41 0.29
N LEU A 47 14.09 12.70 0.41
CA LEU A 47 14.77 13.77 -0.31
C LEU A 47 16.26 13.85 0.05
N VAL A 48 16.60 13.73 1.33
CA VAL A 48 18.00 13.69 1.80
C VAL A 48 18.73 12.51 1.16
N ASN A 49 18.14 11.32 1.21
CA ASN A 49 18.74 10.12 0.61
C ASN A 49 18.94 10.28 -0.89
N ASN A 50 17.95 10.80 -1.61
CA ASN A 50 18.04 11.04 -3.06
C ASN A 50 19.12 12.08 -3.40
N CYS A 51 19.25 13.16 -2.62
CA CYS A 51 20.31 14.15 -2.78
C CYS A 51 21.71 13.55 -2.53
N ILE A 52 21.86 12.71 -1.50
CA ILE A 52 23.14 12.04 -1.17
C ILE A 52 23.52 11.07 -2.29
N SER A 53 22.61 10.21 -2.71
CA SER A 53 22.85 9.22 -3.78
C SER A 53 23.16 9.90 -5.11
N ALA A 54 22.49 11.00 -5.44
CA ALA A 54 22.79 11.79 -6.63
C ALA A 54 24.15 12.51 -6.54
N ARG A 55 24.52 13.01 -5.36
CA ARG A 55 25.84 13.63 -5.11
C ARG A 55 26.98 12.62 -5.25
N ASN A 56 26.79 11.40 -4.74
CA ASN A 56 27.79 10.34 -4.77
C ASN A 56 27.87 9.63 -6.14
N GLY A 57 27.04 10.02 -7.12
CA GLY A 57 27.01 9.42 -8.45
C GLY A 57 26.27 8.09 -8.54
N HIS A 58 25.67 7.60 -7.44
CA HIS A 58 24.86 6.37 -7.44
C HIS A 58 23.53 6.57 -8.20
N LEU A 59 22.99 7.79 -8.19
CA LEU A 59 21.88 8.19 -9.05
C LEU A 59 22.40 9.07 -10.19
N THR A 60 22.38 8.53 -11.40
CA THR A 60 22.82 9.24 -12.61
C THR A 60 21.81 10.29 -13.09
N ASN A 61 20.53 10.11 -12.76
CA ASN A 61 19.44 10.99 -13.18
C ASN A 61 19.03 11.96 -12.05
N ASN A 62 19.15 13.27 -12.28
CA ASN A 62 18.71 14.33 -11.35
C ASN A 62 17.20 14.38 -11.16
N GLU A 63 16.45 13.76 -12.06
CA GLU A 63 14.99 13.83 -12.09
C GLU A 63 14.35 13.25 -10.82
N TYR A 64 14.98 12.26 -10.17
CA TYR A 64 14.48 11.70 -8.90
C TYR A 64 14.46 12.75 -7.81
N THR A 65 15.56 13.50 -7.66
CA THR A 65 15.70 14.54 -6.65
C THR A 65 14.73 15.70 -6.91
N ILE A 66 14.56 16.09 -8.18
CA ILE A 66 13.62 17.14 -8.58
C ILE A 66 12.17 16.75 -8.27
N ASN A 67 11.75 15.53 -8.63
CA ASN A 67 10.40 15.05 -8.36
C ASN A 67 10.13 14.93 -6.85
N THR A 68 11.09 14.39 -6.08
CA THR A 68 10.94 14.28 -4.62
C THR A 68 10.87 15.66 -3.95
N ALA A 69 11.67 16.62 -4.41
CA ALA A 69 11.62 18.00 -3.93
C ALA A 69 10.27 18.67 -4.24
N SER A 70 9.71 18.43 -5.43
CA SER A 70 8.39 18.91 -5.82
C SER A 70 7.27 18.32 -4.94
N GLU A 71 7.31 17.00 -4.71
CA GLU A 71 6.37 16.31 -3.81
C GLU A 71 6.47 16.85 -2.37
N THR A 72 7.70 16.98 -1.86
CA THR A 72 7.98 17.55 -0.53
C THR A 72 7.39 18.96 -0.42
N ARG A 73 7.67 19.82 -1.41
CA ARG A 73 7.19 21.20 -1.44
C ARG A 73 5.66 21.24 -1.39
N LYS A 74 4.97 20.44 -2.22
CA LYS A 74 3.50 20.42 -2.27
C LYS A 74 2.88 19.96 -0.95
N ILE A 75 3.52 19.03 -0.23
CA ILE A 75 3.07 18.59 1.10
C ILE A 75 3.19 19.74 2.11
N LEU A 76 4.30 20.48 2.09
CA LEU A 76 4.61 21.53 3.06
C LEU A 76 3.90 22.87 2.80
N GLU A 77 3.50 23.16 1.56
CA GLU A 77 2.80 24.39 1.18
C GLU A 77 1.48 24.59 1.94
N LYS A 78 0.82 23.50 2.34
CA LYS A 78 -0.48 23.55 3.02
C LYS A 78 -0.41 23.91 4.50
N LYS A 79 0.80 23.88 5.11
CA LYS A 79 1.00 24.10 6.56
C LYS A 79 0.20 23.14 7.46
N GLU A 80 -0.20 21.99 6.92
CA GLU A 80 -0.99 20.94 7.60
C GLU A 80 -0.08 19.81 8.15
N ASP A 81 1.23 19.96 8.07
CA ASP A 81 2.24 18.91 8.29
C ASP A 81 2.67 18.67 9.73
N ALA A 82 2.38 19.59 10.66
CA ALA A 82 2.83 19.48 12.06
C ALA A 82 4.35 19.47 12.29
N LEU A 83 5.17 19.82 11.30
CA LEU A 83 6.60 20.00 11.51
C LEU A 83 6.89 21.35 12.16
N ASN A 84 7.88 21.33 13.03
CA ASN A 84 8.49 22.50 13.64
C ASN A 84 9.62 23.04 12.75
N PHE A 85 9.72 24.36 12.65
CA PHE A 85 10.72 25.09 11.85
C PHE A 85 11.33 26.18 12.74
N GLN A 86 12.39 25.85 13.46
CA GLN A 86 13.07 26.75 14.41
C GLN A 86 14.30 27.42 13.79
N THR A 87 15.20 26.62 13.22
CA THR A 87 16.48 27.13 12.69
C THR A 87 16.33 27.77 11.32
N ILE A 88 15.46 27.21 10.47
CA ILE A 88 15.21 27.73 9.13
C ILE A 88 13.73 28.05 8.95
N SER A 89 13.42 29.16 8.27
CA SER A 89 12.03 29.49 7.97
C SER A 89 11.46 28.53 6.92
N ARG A 90 10.17 28.26 7.05
CA ARG A 90 9.43 27.43 6.09
C ARG A 90 9.49 28.03 4.69
N GLU A 91 9.31 29.34 4.58
CA GLU A 91 9.34 30.08 3.33
C GLU A 91 10.69 29.91 2.62
N TYR A 92 11.81 30.04 3.36
CA TYR A 92 13.14 29.79 2.81
C TYR A 92 13.30 28.34 2.31
N TYR A 93 12.85 27.36 3.10
CA TYR A 93 12.96 25.95 2.71
C TYR A 93 12.12 25.64 1.46
N LEU A 94 10.92 26.19 1.34
CA LEU A 94 10.07 26.04 0.15
C LEU A 94 10.72 26.63 -1.10
N GLU A 95 11.37 27.80 -1.01
CA GLU A 95 12.12 28.38 -2.13
C GLU A 95 13.33 27.53 -2.52
N LEU A 96 14.04 26.96 -1.54
CA LEU A 96 15.16 26.05 -1.80
C LEU A 96 14.70 24.82 -2.60
N LEU A 97 13.52 24.27 -2.28
CA LEU A 97 12.93 23.11 -2.98
C LEU A 97 12.53 23.41 -4.43
N LYS A 98 12.34 24.68 -4.83
CA LYS A 98 12.04 25.05 -6.23
C LYS A 98 13.25 24.94 -7.16
N SER A 99 14.46 25.09 -6.62
CA SER A 99 15.68 25.27 -7.40
C SER A 99 16.70 24.14 -7.22
N VAL A 100 16.21 22.94 -6.88
CA VAL A 100 17.05 21.77 -6.61
C VAL A 100 17.81 21.36 -7.87
N LYS A 101 19.14 21.55 -7.81
CA LYS A 101 20.12 21.23 -8.85
C LYS A 101 21.36 20.61 -8.20
N LYS A 102 22.20 19.92 -8.98
CA LYS A 102 23.43 19.26 -8.49
C LYS A 102 24.27 20.14 -7.57
N GLN A 103 24.47 21.40 -7.94
CA GLN A 103 25.23 22.38 -7.17
C GLN A 103 24.62 22.75 -5.80
N HIS A 104 23.32 22.55 -5.60
CA HIS A 104 22.60 22.91 -4.37
C HIS A 104 22.32 21.70 -3.46
N TYR A 105 22.70 20.48 -3.84
CA TYR A 105 22.39 19.28 -3.05
C TYR A 105 22.89 19.37 -1.61
N ASN A 106 24.10 19.90 -1.39
CA ASN A 106 24.63 20.06 -0.02
C ASN A 106 23.76 21.00 0.82
N VAL A 107 23.29 22.12 0.24
CA VAL A 107 22.42 23.07 0.95
C VAL A 107 21.08 22.42 1.28
N VAL A 108 20.48 21.70 0.32
CA VAL A 108 19.23 20.95 0.52
C VAL A 108 19.38 19.90 1.62
N ILE A 109 20.48 19.14 1.61
CA ILE A 109 20.76 18.12 2.63
C ILE A 109 20.88 18.76 4.01
N GLN A 110 21.68 19.83 4.15
CA GLN A 110 21.88 20.47 5.45
C GLN A 110 20.60 21.11 5.98
N ALA A 111 19.86 21.84 5.14
CA ALA A 111 18.57 22.43 5.52
C ALA A 111 17.55 21.36 5.95
N SER A 112 17.48 20.26 5.20
CA SER A 112 16.59 19.12 5.53
C SER A 112 16.99 18.46 6.85
N ASN A 113 18.29 18.25 7.10
CA ASN A 113 18.78 17.66 8.34
C ASN A 113 18.53 18.55 9.56
N LEU A 114 18.56 19.88 9.41
CA LEU A 114 18.17 20.81 10.47
C LEU A 114 16.70 20.60 10.86
N ILE A 115 15.80 20.57 9.87
CA ILE A 115 14.37 20.28 10.11
C ILE A 115 14.19 18.90 10.76
N LEU A 116 14.85 17.86 10.24
CA LEU A 116 14.73 16.50 10.80
C LEU A 116 15.23 16.42 12.25
N LYS A 117 16.30 17.15 12.58
CA LYS A 117 16.83 17.23 13.95
C LYS A 117 15.84 17.89 14.92
N GLU A 118 15.15 18.93 14.48
CA GLU A 118 14.11 19.61 15.25
C GLU A 118 12.83 18.77 15.44
N ASN A 119 12.62 17.78 14.58
CA ASN A 119 11.42 16.95 14.53
C ASN A 119 11.71 15.48 14.87
N ARG A 120 12.69 15.22 15.74
CA ARG A 120 12.99 13.84 16.20
C ARG A 120 11.79 13.20 16.92
N ASN A 121 11.03 13.99 17.66
CA ASN A 121 9.82 13.58 18.36
C ASN A 121 8.53 13.87 17.57
N TYR A 122 8.59 13.86 16.24
CA TYR A 122 7.44 14.16 15.37
C TYR A 122 6.17 13.36 15.71
N GLN A 123 6.32 12.09 16.11
CA GLN A 123 5.22 11.27 16.60
C GLN A 123 4.47 11.87 17.81
N GLU A 124 5.20 12.46 18.77
CA GLU A 124 4.61 13.10 19.95
C GLU A 124 3.85 14.36 19.56
N LEU A 125 4.41 15.15 18.63
CA LEU A 125 3.74 16.33 18.08
C LEU A 125 2.43 15.96 17.37
N LEU A 126 2.42 14.85 16.62
CA LEU A 126 1.21 14.36 15.96
C LEU A 126 0.17 13.89 16.98
N ILE A 127 0.60 13.20 18.05
CA ILE A 127 -0.28 12.78 19.15
C ILE A 127 -0.88 13.99 19.86
N GLN A 128 -0.07 14.97 20.24
CA GLN A 128 -0.54 16.20 20.89
C GLN A 128 -1.58 16.92 20.03
N LYS A 129 -1.37 17.01 18.72
CA LYS A 129 -2.36 17.60 17.81
C LYS A 129 -3.67 16.81 17.78
N LEU A 130 -3.62 15.47 17.80
CA LEU A 130 -4.85 14.67 17.88
C LEU A 130 -5.59 14.90 19.20
N GLU A 131 -4.85 15.05 20.31
CA GLU A 131 -5.42 15.37 21.61
C GLU A 131 -6.07 16.75 21.63
N GLU A 132 -5.42 17.77 21.06
CA GLU A 132 -5.99 19.10 20.87
C GLU A 132 -7.30 19.03 20.08
N TYR A 133 -7.34 18.23 19.01
CA TYR A 133 -8.55 17.99 18.24
C TYR A 133 -9.67 17.35 19.09
N PHE A 134 -9.33 16.37 19.93
CA PHE A 134 -10.31 15.73 20.81
C PHE A 134 -10.80 16.63 21.94
N GLN A 135 -9.93 17.47 22.51
CA GLN A 135 -10.26 18.38 23.60
C GLN A 135 -11.07 19.59 23.13
N ASN A 136 -10.75 20.14 21.97
CA ASN A 136 -11.44 21.28 21.38
C ASN A 136 -12.72 20.89 20.62
N TYR A 137 -13.03 19.59 20.56
CA TYR A 137 -14.23 19.12 19.89
C TYR A 137 -15.48 19.47 20.70
N ASP A 138 -16.35 20.28 20.07
CA ASP A 138 -17.63 20.70 20.60
C ASP A 138 -18.75 19.91 19.89
N PRO A 139 -19.47 19.00 20.58
CA PRO A 139 -20.55 18.21 19.98
C PRO A 139 -21.72 19.05 19.46
N GLU A 140 -21.89 20.28 19.95
CA GLU A 140 -22.99 21.17 19.54
C GLU A 140 -22.65 21.99 18.29
N LYS A 141 -21.37 22.00 17.86
CA LYS A 141 -20.93 22.71 16.66
C LYS A 141 -20.75 21.75 15.51
N ASP A 142 -21.23 22.17 14.34
CA ASP A 142 -20.92 21.49 13.09
C ASP A 142 -19.42 21.49 12.85
N LEU A 143 -18.87 20.31 12.59
CA LEU A 143 -17.47 20.15 12.20
C LEU A 143 -17.24 20.75 10.81
N PHE A 144 -16.34 21.73 10.70
CA PHE A 144 -15.93 22.25 9.40
C PHE A 144 -15.23 21.16 8.58
N GLU A 145 -15.58 21.05 7.30
CA GLU A 145 -15.02 20.03 6.39
C GLU A 145 -13.48 20.12 6.27
N SER A 146 -12.92 21.33 6.40
CA SER A 146 -11.47 21.58 6.43
C SER A 146 -10.79 20.92 7.62
N ASP A 147 -11.42 21.00 8.79
CA ASP A 147 -10.82 20.57 10.04
C ASP A 147 -10.83 19.05 10.11
N ILE A 148 -11.92 18.41 9.63
CA ILE A 148 -11.96 16.96 9.45
C ILE A 148 -10.89 16.50 8.45
N LYS A 149 -10.70 17.22 7.33
CA LYS A 149 -9.65 16.87 6.35
C LYS A 149 -8.27 16.90 6.97
N HIS A 150 -7.97 17.94 7.76
CA HIS A 150 -6.68 18.07 8.43
C HIS A 150 -6.51 17.00 9.51
N PHE A 151 -7.53 16.78 10.35
CA PHE A 151 -7.55 15.70 11.33
C PHE A 151 -7.26 14.33 10.71
N LEU A 152 -7.95 13.97 9.63
CA LEU A 152 -7.72 12.72 8.90
C LEU A 152 -6.28 12.62 8.39
N LEU A 153 -5.67 13.74 7.97
CA LEU A 153 -4.29 13.78 7.51
C LEU A 153 -3.30 13.51 8.65
N ILE A 154 -3.53 14.08 9.84
CA ILE A 154 -2.72 13.79 11.03
C ILE A 154 -2.81 12.31 11.42
N VAL A 155 -4.00 11.69 11.32
CA VAL A 155 -4.16 10.24 11.54
C VAL A 155 -3.32 9.41 10.55
N HIS A 156 -3.28 9.79 9.26
CA HIS A 156 -2.37 9.16 8.29
C HIS A 156 -0.91 9.27 8.73
N TYR A 157 -0.48 10.48 9.11
CA TYR A 157 0.92 10.73 9.46
C TYR A 157 1.36 9.96 10.71
N LEU A 158 0.49 9.84 11.70
CA LEU A 158 0.77 9.07 12.92
C LEU A 158 0.92 7.58 12.62
N ILE A 159 0.03 7.01 11.80
CA ILE A 159 0.14 5.60 11.42
C ILE A 159 1.44 5.34 10.63
N ILE A 160 1.86 6.27 9.77
CA ILE A 160 3.14 6.18 9.05
C ILE A 160 4.31 6.22 10.05
N GLU A 161 4.28 7.08 11.07
CA GLU A 161 5.33 7.08 12.09
C GLU A 161 5.40 5.75 12.86
N TYR A 162 4.26 5.12 13.19
CA TYR A 162 4.30 3.78 13.80
C TYR A 162 4.95 2.74 12.88
N ILE A 163 4.69 2.79 11.57
CA ILE A 163 5.36 1.90 10.62
C ILE A 163 6.86 2.21 10.56
N ASN A 164 7.25 3.49 10.53
CA ASN A 164 8.65 3.93 10.53
C ASN A 164 9.40 3.55 11.81
N LEU A 165 8.72 3.48 12.97
CA LEU A 165 9.29 2.93 14.21
C LEU A 165 9.62 1.44 14.10
N GLY A 166 8.99 0.73 13.17
CA GLY A 166 9.23 -0.69 12.90
C GLY A 166 8.03 -1.60 13.17
N TYR A 167 6.83 -1.05 13.42
CA TYR A 167 5.63 -1.88 13.49
C TYR A 167 5.16 -2.32 12.11
N THR A 168 4.70 -3.57 12.00
CA THR A 168 4.01 -4.00 10.79
C THR A 168 2.59 -3.45 10.73
N LYS A 169 2.12 -3.12 9.52
CA LYS A 169 0.74 -2.69 9.28
C LYS A 169 -0.28 -3.73 9.75
N GLN A 170 0.04 -5.02 9.59
CA GLN A 170 -0.82 -6.12 10.03
C GLN A 170 -0.97 -6.16 11.55
N TYR A 171 0.12 -6.02 12.30
CA TYR A 171 0.06 -5.89 13.75
C TYR A 171 -0.79 -4.70 14.17
N LEU A 172 -0.52 -3.52 13.60
CA LEU A 172 -1.26 -2.30 13.90
C LEU A 172 -2.76 -2.49 13.63
N TYR A 173 -3.16 -3.12 12.53
CA TYR A 173 -4.58 -3.40 12.24
C TYR A 173 -5.23 -4.25 13.33
N HIS A 174 -4.61 -5.37 13.71
CA HIS A 174 -5.16 -6.27 14.73
C HIS A 174 -5.18 -5.62 16.11
N TYR A 175 -4.12 -4.91 16.48
CA TYR A 175 -3.99 -4.22 17.75
C TYR A 175 -5.02 -3.08 17.87
N PHE A 176 -5.10 -2.22 16.85
CA PHE A 176 -6.06 -1.11 16.78
C PHE A 176 -7.51 -1.62 16.87
N ARG A 177 -7.84 -2.66 16.10
CA ARG A 177 -9.18 -3.28 16.14
C ARG A 177 -9.49 -3.90 17.49
N THR A 178 -8.51 -4.53 18.12
CA THR A 178 -8.68 -5.12 19.46
C THR A 178 -9.01 -4.03 20.46
N ILE A 179 -8.22 -2.96 20.51
CA ILE A 179 -8.38 -1.86 21.46
C ILE A 179 -9.69 -1.10 21.25
N PHE A 180 -9.99 -0.69 20.00
CA PHE A 180 -11.11 0.22 19.74
C PHE A 180 -12.43 -0.48 19.38
N VAL A 181 -12.44 -1.78 19.09
CA VAL A 181 -13.68 -2.50 18.70
C VAL A 181 -13.97 -3.67 19.63
N TYR A 182 -12.98 -4.50 19.93
CA TYR A 182 -13.23 -5.79 20.59
C TYR A 182 -12.96 -5.85 22.08
N THR A 183 -12.24 -4.89 22.65
CA THR A 183 -11.97 -4.92 24.09
C THR A 183 -13.30 -4.77 24.82
N GLY A 184 -13.78 -5.91 25.34
CA GLY A 184 -15.13 -6.11 25.88
C GLY A 184 -15.35 -5.53 27.27
N ASP A 185 -14.35 -4.85 27.81
CA ASP A 185 -14.50 -4.10 29.04
C ASP A 185 -15.26 -2.80 28.76
N ASN A 186 -16.55 -2.80 29.08
CA ASN A 186 -17.42 -1.62 28.99
C ASN A 186 -16.92 -0.46 29.89
N LEU A 187 -16.02 -0.71 30.84
CA LEU A 187 -15.44 0.31 31.72
C LEU A 187 -14.36 1.15 31.02
N LEU A 188 -13.75 0.66 29.93
CA LEU A 188 -12.72 1.41 29.22
C LEU A 188 -13.32 2.46 28.29
N THR A 189 -13.13 3.74 28.64
CA THR A 189 -13.48 4.90 27.81
C THR A 189 -12.60 5.01 26.56
N PHE A 190 -12.98 5.88 25.61
CA PHE A 190 -12.14 6.19 24.45
C PHE A 190 -10.75 6.69 24.87
N ASN A 191 -10.67 7.57 25.87
CA ASN A 191 -9.40 8.13 26.34
C ASN A 191 -8.48 7.03 26.87
N ASN A 192 -8.99 6.11 27.70
CA ASN A 192 -8.20 4.99 28.19
C ASN A 192 -7.66 4.12 27.04
N ARG A 193 -8.49 3.88 26.01
CA ARG A 193 -8.10 3.13 24.81
C ARG A 193 -7.06 3.88 23.98
N PHE A 194 -7.19 5.20 23.87
CA PHE A 194 -6.24 6.06 23.18
C PHE A 194 -4.89 6.13 23.93
N GLU A 195 -4.88 6.17 25.26
CA GLU A 195 -3.65 6.03 26.06
C GLU A 195 -2.90 4.73 25.76
N ILE A 196 -3.62 3.60 25.71
CA ILE A 196 -3.02 2.31 25.36
C ILE A 196 -2.40 2.36 23.95
N TRP A 197 -3.09 2.98 23.00
CA TRP A 197 -2.58 3.16 21.65
C TRP A 197 -1.33 4.06 21.60
N LYS A 198 -1.32 5.18 22.33
CA LYS A 198 -0.15 6.08 22.44
C LYS A 198 1.08 5.38 23.00
N ASN A 199 0.90 4.46 23.97
CA ASN A 199 1.99 3.71 24.59
C ASN A 199 2.77 2.82 23.61
N LEU A 200 2.29 2.61 22.38
CA LEU A 200 3.10 1.99 21.32
C LEU A 200 4.38 2.78 21.00
N CYS A 201 4.41 4.11 21.22
CA CYS A 201 5.58 4.95 20.95
C CYS A 201 6.76 4.66 21.88
N ILE A 202 6.49 4.20 23.10
CA ILE A 202 7.50 3.95 24.15
C ILE A 202 7.78 2.46 24.37
N LYS A 203 7.10 1.58 23.63
CA LYS A 203 7.24 0.14 23.78
C LYS A 203 8.66 -0.30 23.36
N GLU A 204 9.33 -1.04 24.22
CA GLU A 204 10.61 -1.63 23.90
C GLU A 204 10.47 -2.87 23.00
N LYS A 205 11.55 -3.22 22.30
CA LYS A 205 11.59 -4.43 21.48
C LYS A 205 11.56 -5.67 22.38
N GLU A 206 10.61 -6.56 22.12
CA GLU A 206 10.47 -7.86 22.76
C GLU A 206 11.32 -8.91 22.03
N LYS A 207 11.78 -9.94 22.75
CA LYS A 207 12.39 -11.13 22.13
C LYS A 207 11.30 -12.09 21.64
N PHE A 208 11.43 -12.54 20.39
CA PHE A 208 10.61 -13.55 19.76
C PHE A 208 11.46 -14.72 19.31
N THR A 209 10.97 -15.93 19.53
CA THR A 209 11.51 -17.17 18.97
C THR A 209 10.68 -17.53 17.75
N VAL A 210 11.29 -17.46 16.56
CA VAL A 210 10.67 -17.83 15.30
C VAL A 210 11.15 -19.21 14.91
N ILE A 211 10.20 -20.12 14.64
CA ILE A 211 10.47 -21.51 14.29
C ILE A 211 9.94 -21.75 12.88
N VAL A 212 10.81 -22.25 12.00
CA VAL A 212 10.47 -22.54 10.60
C VAL A 212 11.01 -23.91 10.19
N GLU A 213 10.35 -24.53 9.21
CA GLU A 213 10.84 -25.72 8.55
C GLU A 213 11.66 -25.35 7.31
N ILE A 214 12.79 -26.03 7.12
CA ILE A 214 13.54 -26.02 5.87
C ILE A 214 13.22 -27.27 5.06
N LEU A 215 12.52 -27.09 3.96
CA LEU A 215 12.20 -28.12 2.99
C LEU A 215 13.43 -28.42 2.14
N GLY A 216 13.87 -29.68 2.14
CA GLY A 216 14.98 -30.15 1.32
C GLY A 216 15.57 -31.44 1.87
N GLU A 217 15.86 -32.38 0.97
CA GLU A 217 16.48 -33.65 1.35
C GLU A 217 17.90 -33.41 1.87
N SER A 218 18.31 -34.14 2.92
CA SER A 218 19.65 -34.09 3.51
C SER A 218 20.13 -32.73 4.02
N PHE A 219 19.22 -31.82 4.38
CA PHE A 219 19.56 -30.57 5.05
C PHE A 219 20.37 -30.84 6.34
N GLN A 220 21.46 -30.10 6.53
CA GLN A 220 22.37 -30.28 7.66
C GLN A 220 22.34 -29.07 8.59
N HIS A 221 21.73 -29.25 9.77
CA HIS A 221 21.66 -28.19 10.78
C HIS A 221 23.02 -27.64 11.19
N LYS A 222 24.05 -28.50 11.36
CA LYS A 222 25.39 -28.07 11.76
C LYS A 222 26.05 -27.15 10.73
N THR A 223 25.81 -27.40 9.45
CA THR A 223 26.32 -26.57 8.36
C THR A 223 25.66 -25.19 8.41
N LEU A 224 24.34 -25.12 8.56
CA LEU A 224 23.66 -23.82 8.71
C LEU A 224 24.15 -23.08 9.98
N GLN A 225 24.36 -23.80 11.09
CA GLN A 225 24.94 -23.23 12.32
C GLN A 225 26.37 -22.70 12.15
N SER A 226 27.15 -23.24 11.21
CA SER A 226 28.49 -22.74 10.91
C SER A 226 28.47 -21.39 10.18
N ILE A 227 27.38 -21.11 9.44
CA ILE A 227 27.13 -19.82 8.80
C ILE A 227 26.67 -18.83 9.88
N ASN A 228 25.71 -19.24 10.71
CA ASN A 228 25.14 -18.41 11.75
C ASN A 228 24.86 -19.23 13.01
N SER A 229 25.66 -18.98 14.06
CA SER A 229 25.61 -19.74 15.32
C SER A 229 24.34 -19.50 16.14
N ASN A 230 23.49 -18.53 15.76
CA ASN A 230 22.24 -18.24 16.47
C ASN A 230 21.12 -19.25 16.17
N TYR A 231 21.29 -20.12 15.16
CA TYR A 231 20.30 -21.15 14.86
C TYR A 231 20.29 -22.27 15.90
N THR A 232 19.09 -22.62 16.36
CA THR A 232 18.87 -23.74 17.27
C THR A 232 18.01 -24.82 16.60
N PRO A 233 18.51 -26.06 16.44
CA PRO A 233 17.71 -27.17 15.92
C PRO A 233 16.60 -27.53 16.89
N VAL A 234 15.36 -27.68 16.39
CA VAL A 234 14.20 -27.97 17.24
C VAL A 234 14.09 -29.47 17.49
N ASN A 235 14.89 -29.94 18.44
CA ASN A 235 14.88 -31.34 18.91
C ASN A 235 13.97 -31.52 20.14
N ALA A 236 13.90 -32.75 20.67
CA ALA A 236 13.12 -33.05 21.87
C ALA A 236 13.52 -32.18 23.08
N ARG A 237 14.82 -31.88 23.25
CA ARG A 237 15.31 -31.00 24.32
C ARG A 237 14.78 -29.57 24.15
N PHE A 238 14.78 -29.04 22.94
CA PHE A 238 14.21 -27.71 22.66
C PHE A 238 12.72 -27.70 22.97
N ARG A 239 11.96 -28.71 22.51
CA ARG A 239 10.50 -28.79 22.77
C ARG A 239 10.18 -28.82 24.27
N ASN A 240 11.00 -29.48 25.07
CA ASN A 240 10.86 -29.49 26.54
C ASN A 240 11.20 -28.15 27.22
N LEU A 241 11.96 -27.26 26.55
CA LEU A 241 12.30 -25.93 27.07
C LEU A 241 11.23 -24.87 26.73
N ILE A 242 10.28 -25.19 25.85
CA ILE A 242 9.19 -24.28 25.51
C ILE A 242 8.29 -24.11 26.74
N PRO A 243 7.93 -22.86 27.12
CA PRO A 243 7.09 -22.61 28.28
C PRO A 243 5.80 -23.43 28.30
N GLU A 244 5.38 -23.92 29.47
CA GLU A 244 4.11 -24.63 29.65
C GLU A 244 2.88 -23.75 29.36
N SER A 245 3.04 -22.43 29.38
CA SER A 245 2.02 -21.46 28.98
C SER A 245 1.87 -21.31 27.46
N THR A 246 2.78 -21.86 26.64
CA THR A 246 2.69 -21.75 25.18
C THR A 246 1.40 -22.36 24.61
N SER A 247 0.79 -21.64 23.66
CA SER A 247 -0.43 -22.03 22.95
C SER A 247 -0.38 -23.46 22.40
N GLU A 248 -1.48 -24.19 22.59
CA GLU A 248 -1.67 -25.57 22.13
C GLU A 248 -1.52 -25.70 20.60
N LYS A 249 -1.89 -24.67 19.85
CA LYS A 249 -1.71 -24.63 18.38
C LYS A 249 -0.25 -24.79 17.97
N VAL A 250 0.66 -24.12 18.68
CA VAL A 250 2.10 -24.21 18.40
C VAL A 250 2.65 -25.55 18.83
N ARG A 251 2.21 -26.09 19.97
CA ARG A 251 2.61 -27.44 20.39
C ARG A 251 2.22 -28.51 19.37
N ASN A 252 0.97 -28.47 18.89
CA ASN A 252 0.48 -29.41 17.89
C ASN A 252 1.31 -29.31 16.60
N TYR A 253 1.59 -28.09 16.13
CA TYR A 253 2.47 -27.88 14.97
C TYR A 253 3.86 -28.49 15.15
N LEU A 254 4.48 -28.33 16.32
CA LEU A 254 5.81 -28.87 16.61
C LEU A 254 5.82 -30.40 16.74
N GLU A 255 4.72 -31.00 17.23
CA GLU A 255 4.57 -32.45 17.30
C GLU A 255 4.27 -33.08 15.93
N GLU A 256 3.43 -32.45 15.11
CA GLU A 256 3.16 -32.85 13.72
C GLU A 256 4.45 -32.84 12.89
N LYS A 257 5.31 -31.83 13.09
CA LYS A 257 6.57 -31.64 12.36
C LYS A 257 7.81 -32.14 13.11
N LYS A 258 7.66 -33.01 14.10
CA LYS A 258 8.80 -33.46 14.94
C LYS A 258 9.94 -34.15 14.19
N ASN A 259 9.65 -34.71 13.01
CA ASN A 259 10.60 -35.39 12.13
C ASN A 259 11.10 -34.50 10.97
N SER A 260 10.62 -33.26 10.90
CA SER A 260 11.02 -32.28 9.89
C SER A 260 12.29 -31.53 10.30
N ASN A 261 12.92 -30.88 9.32
CA ASN A 261 14.09 -30.03 9.53
C ASN A 261 13.68 -28.66 10.12
N LEU A 262 13.33 -28.64 11.40
CA LEU A 262 12.91 -27.43 12.10
C LEU A 262 14.12 -26.67 12.69
N ILE A 263 14.16 -25.37 12.44
CA ILE A 263 15.14 -24.44 13.01
C ILE A 263 14.42 -23.34 13.79
N ALA A 264 15.02 -22.90 14.89
CA ALA A 264 14.58 -21.77 15.69
C ALA A 264 15.63 -20.65 15.63
N LEU A 265 15.15 -19.42 15.56
CA LEU A 265 15.95 -18.19 15.60
C LEU A 265 15.33 -17.20 16.58
N GLU A 266 16.15 -16.62 17.47
CA GLU A 266 15.71 -15.59 18.41
C GLU A 266 16.03 -14.19 17.89
N LEU A 267 15.02 -13.31 17.85
CA LEU A 267 15.14 -11.95 17.33
C LEU A 267 14.43 -10.95 18.23
N LYS A 268 14.85 -9.68 18.17
CA LYS A 268 14.18 -8.57 18.87
C LYS A 268 13.38 -7.72 17.89
N ALA A 269 12.09 -7.56 18.15
CA ALA A 269 11.19 -6.74 17.35
C ALA A 269 10.11 -6.05 18.20
N LEU A 270 9.42 -5.05 17.63
CA LEU A 270 8.30 -4.39 18.32
C LEU A 270 7.00 -5.22 18.27
N ASP A 271 6.88 -6.05 17.24
CA ASP A 271 5.77 -6.98 17.05
C ASP A 271 6.21 -8.30 16.40
N HIS A 272 5.35 -9.30 16.57
CA HIS A 272 5.60 -10.68 16.14
C HIS A 272 5.63 -10.83 14.60
N PHE A 273 4.86 -10.04 13.85
CA PHE A 273 4.96 -10.10 12.38
C PHE A 273 6.30 -9.53 11.90
N LYS A 274 6.81 -8.46 12.54
CA LYS A 274 8.12 -7.92 12.17
C LYS A 274 9.24 -8.90 12.43
N SER A 275 9.20 -9.66 13.53
CA SER A 275 10.19 -10.71 13.78
C SER A 275 10.16 -11.82 12.73
N ILE A 276 9.01 -12.13 12.12
CA ILE A 276 8.91 -13.11 11.02
C ILE A 276 9.58 -12.58 9.77
N GLU A 277 9.33 -11.31 9.39
CA GLU A 277 9.99 -10.68 8.25
C GLU A 277 11.51 -10.68 8.42
N LEU A 278 11.99 -10.31 9.60
CA LEU A 278 13.42 -10.32 9.93
C LEU A 278 14.01 -11.74 9.91
N ALA A 279 13.32 -12.72 10.51
CA ALA A 279 13.76 -14.11 10.49
C ALA A 279 13.86 -14.65 9.07
N ARG A 280 12.83 -14.39 8.25
CA ARG A 280 12.82 -14.81 6.84
C ARG A 280 13.99 -14.23 6.08
N SER A 281 14.24 -12.92 6.20
CA SER A 281 15.35 -12.25 5.51
C SER A 281 16.70 -12.84 5.90
N ILE A 282 16.93 -13.08 7.20
CA ILE A 282 18.18 -13.70 7.69
C ILE A 282 18.31 -15.13 7.16
N ILE A 283 17.25 -15.94 7.25
CA ILE A 283 17.25 -17.34 6.80
C ILE A 283 17.46 -17.44 5.30
N ALA A 284 16.82 -16.58 4.50
CA ALA A 284 17.01 -16.53 3.06
C ALA A 284 18.47 -16.21 2.70
N SER A 285 19.05 -15.18 3.32
CA SER A 285 20.47 -14.82 3.11
C SER A 285 21.43 -15.93 3.54
N ASP A 286 21.16 -16.62 4.65
CA ASP A 286 22.01 -17.72 5.11
C ASP A 286 21.86 -18.97 4.21
N LEU A 287 20.67 -19.19 3.65
CA LEU A 287 20.43 -20.24 2.65
C LEU A 287 21.12 -19.94 1.32
N ASP A 288 21.29 -18.69 0.92
CA ASP A 288 22.08 -18.33 -0.26
C ASP A 288 23.55 -18.76 -0.10
N ILE A 289 24.13 -18.54 1.09
CA ILE A 289 25.47 -19.02 1.43
C ILE A 289 25.50 -20.55 1.48
N TYR A 290 24.47 -21.17 2.07
CA TYR A 290 24.35 -22.62 2.11
C TYR A 290 24.31 -23.22 0.69
N HIS A 291 23.57 -22.59 -0.22
CA HIS A 291 23.43 -23.02 -1.61
C HIS A 291 24.77 -22.95 -2.37
N LEU A 292 25.68 -22.03 -2.02
CA LEU A 292 27.02 -21.98 -2.60
C LEU A 292 27.80 -23.31 -2.39
N GLY A 293 27.63 -23.94 -1.23
CA GLY A 293 28.27 -25.22 -0.91
C GLY A 293 27.46 -26.46 -1.35
N TYR A 294 26.13 -26.34 -1.45
CA TYR A 294 25.20 -27.44 -1.72
C TYR A 294 24.26 -27.12 -2.89
N ASN A 295 24.83 -26.74 -4.04
CA ASN A 295 24.08 -26.24 -5.20
C ASN A 295 23.30 -27.32 -5.97
N ASN A 296 23.55 -28.61 -5.71
CA ASN A 296 22.85 -29.73 -6.32
C ASN A 296 21.51 -30.05 -5.64
N GLN A 297 21.20 -29.38 -4.54
CA GLN A 297 19.99 -29.57 -3.75
C GLN A 297 19.22 -28.25 -3.62
N LEU A 298 17.89 -28.37 -3.57
CA LEU A 298 16.99 -27.24 -3.45
C LEU A 298 16.47 -27.16 -2.02
N PHE A 299 16.89 -26.13 -1.30
CA PHE A 299 16.38 -25.81 0.02
C PHE A 299 15.38 -24.66 -0.05
N ARG A 300 14.23 -24.81 0.58
CA ARG A 300 13.18 -23.79 0.64
C ARG A 300 12.68 -23.63 2.06
N ILE A 301 12.31 -22.41 2.42
CA ILE A 301 11.63 -22.12 3.68
C ILE A 301 10.16 -22.50 3.51
N ASP A 302 9.59 -23.25 4.45
CA ASP A 302 8.16 -23.55 4.44
C ASP A 302 7.31 -22.27 4.50
N ASP A 303 6.08 -22.34 3.99
CA ASP A 303 5.17 -21.20 3.94
C ASP A 303 4.61 -20.86 5.33
N ASN A 304 4.67 -21.79 6.29
CA ASN A 304 4.13 -21.63 7.64
C ASN A 304 5.19 -21.85 8.73
N GLY A 305 5.18 -20.97 9.74
CA GLY A 305 6.06 -21.06 10.90
C GLY A 305 5.29 -20.92 12.19
N ALA A 306 5.99 -21.17 13.29
CA ALA A 306 5.51 -20.87 14.64
C ALA A 306 6.28 -19.69 15.23
N ILE A 307 5.60 -18.88 16.02
CA ILE A 307 6.21 -17.76 16.74
C ILE A 307 5.82 -17.77 18.21
N ILE A 308 6.81 -17.55 19.06
CA ILE A 308 6.66 -17.53 20.53
C ILE A 308 7.27 -16.22 21.04
N GLY A 309 6.45 -15.41 21.72
CA GLY A 309 6.91 -14.20 22.41
C GLY A 309 7.45 -14.54 23.81
N SER A 310 8.48 -13.82 24.23
CA SER A 310 9.06 -13.98 25.58
C SER A 310 8.21 -13.38 26.69
N ILE A 311 7.39 -12.36 26.39
CA ILE A 311 6.53 -11.68 27.38
C ILE A 311 5.17 -12.39 27.49
N GLN A 312 4.60 -12.80 26.35
CA GLN A 312 3.26 -13.43 26.26
C GLN A 312 3.30 -14.74 25.46
N PRO A 313 3.97 -15.79 25.97
CA PRO A 313 4.06 -17.09 25.30
C PRO A 313 2.69 -17.75 25.05
N GLU A 314 1.67 -17.42 25.84
CA GLU A 314 0.29 -17.89 25.67
C GLU A 314 -0.36 -17.40 24.37
N LYS A 315 0.12 -16.29 23.82
CA LYS A 315 -0.33 -15.75 22.52
C LYS A 315 0.43 -16.31 21.32
N ALA A 316 1.32 -17.28 21.55
CA ALA A 316 2.03 -17.95 20.48
C ALA A 316 1.07 -18.52 19.42
N SER A 317 1.49 -18.47 18.16
CA SER A 317 0.63 -18.86 17.04
C SER A 317 1.43 -19.42 15.87
N THR A 318 0.75 -20.17 15.02
CA THR A 318 1.24 -20.50 13.68
C THR A 318 0.77 -19.47 12.68
N VAL A 319 1.67 -19.06 11.79
CA VAL A 319 1.51 -17.89 10.93
C VAL A 319 2.19 -18.13 9.58
N PRO A 320 1.62 -17.61 8.49
CA PRO A 320 2.31 -17.60 7.20
C PRO A 320 3.60 -16.77 7.30
N ILE A 321 4.71 -17.34 6.82
CA ILE A 321 6.04 -16.68 6.79
C ILE A 321 6.18 -15.79 5.55
N ASN A 322 5.43 -16.09 4.48
CA ASN A 322 5.50 -15.32 3.25
C ASN A 322 5.02 -13.88 3.42
N TYR A 323 5.69 -12.95 2.73
CA TYR A 323 5.33 -11.54 2.72
C TYR A 323 3.88 -11.35 2.27
N GLN A 324 3.08 -10.66 3.10
CA GLN A 324 1.72 -10.30 2.78
C GLN A 324 1.68 -8.93 2.10
N LEU A 325 1.31 -8.91 0.82
CA LEU A 325 1.15 -7.68 0.05
C LEU A 325 -0.25 -7.09 0.23
N ASP A 326 -0.31 -5.77 0.21
CA ASP A 326 -1.57 -5.03 0.22
C ASP A 326 -2.30 -5.16 -1.12
N GLY A 327 -3.62 -5.15 -1.02
CA GLY A 327 -4.53 -5.12 -2.15
C GLY A 327 -5.18 -6.45 -2.45
N TYR A 328 -6.47 -6.33 -2.74
CA TYR A 328 -7.33 -7.46 -3.03
C TYR A 328 -7.50 -7.62 -4.53
N ILE A 329 -7.14 -8.79 -5.04
CA ILE A 329 -7.49 -9.25 -6.37
C ILE A 329 -8.40 -10.45 -6.17
N ARG A 330 -9.63 -10.36 -6.68
CA ARG A 330 -10.59 -11.48 -6.59
C ARG A 330 -10.04 -12.67 -7.37
N SER A 331 -9.92 -13.79 -6.68
CA SER A 331 -9.62 -15.09 -7.28
C SER A 331 -10.86 -15.96 -7.18
N SER A 332 -11.43 -16.34 -8.33
CA SER A 332 -12.55 -17.28 -8.39
C SER A 332 -12.59 -17.97 -9.74
N LYS A 333 -13.25 -19.13 -9.81
CA LYS A 333 -13.50 -19.85 -11.07
C LYS A 333 -14.22 -18.98 -12.10
N LYS A 334 -15.13 -18.11 -11.64
CA LYS A 334 -15.86 -17.15 -12.49
C LYS A 334 -14.90 -16.13 -13.12
N VAL A 335 -13.97 -15.59 -12.34
CA VAL A 335 -12.95 -14.65 -12.82
C VAL A 335 -12.05 -15.33 -13.85
N PHE A 336 -11.58 -16.56 -13.56
CA PHE A 336 -10.78 -17.34 -14.50
C PHE A 336 -11.49 -17.56 -15.84
N ASN A 337 -12.75 -18.01 -15.81
CA ASN A 337 -13.52 -18.25 -17.02
C ASN A 337 -13.67 -16.98 -17.87
N LYS A 338 -13.98 -15.83 -17.25
CA LYS A 338 -14.04 -14.54 -17.95
C LYS A 338 -12.70 -14.17 -18.58
N SER A 339 -11.59 -14.31 -17.86
CA SER A 339 -10.26 -14.02 -18.40
C SER A 339 -9.93 -14.94 -19.59
N LEU A 340 -10.28 -16.21 -19.50
CA LEU A 340 -10.08 -17.17 -20.59
C LEU A 340 -10.90 -16.81 -21.84
N GLU A 341 -12.15 -16.40 -21.67
CA GLU A 341 -13.01 -15.92 -22.77
C GLU A 341 -12.39 -14.69 -23.44
N LYS A 342 -11.92 -13.70 -22.68
CA LYS A 342 -11.24 -12.51 -23.23
C LYS A 342 -10.03 -12.92 -24.06
N ILE A 343 -9.16 -13.80 -23.54
CA ILE A 343 -7.97 -14.29 -24.27
C ILE A 343 -8.34 -14.98 -25.57
N LYS A 344 -9.44 -15.76 -25.59
CA LYS A 344 -9.93 -16.38 -26.84
C LYS A 344 -10.39 -15.33 -27.85
N LEU A 345 -11.09 -14.29 -27.40
CA LEU A 345 -11.55 -13.19 -28.25
C LEU A 345 -10.41 -12.39 -28.85
N LEU A 346 -9.25 -12.25 -28.17
CA LEU A 346 -8.08 -11.57 -28.75
C LEU A 346 -7.64 -12.17 -30.08
N LYS A 347 -7.69 -13.52 -30.20
CA LYS A 347 -7.33 -14.22 -31.44
C LYS A 347 -8.35 -14.03 -32.57
N ILE A 348 -9.58 -13.66 -32.23
CA ILE A 348 -10.67 -13.43 -33.18
C ILE A 348 -10.67 -11.96 -33.64
N ASN A 349 -10.33 -11.04 -32.75
CA ASN A 349 -10.45 -9.59 -32.95
C ASN A 349 -9.27 -8.94 -33.69
N ASN A 350 -8.56 -9.67 -34.56
CA ASN A 350 -7.38 -9.19 -35.31
C ASN A 350 -6.34 -8.43 -34.46
N VAL A 351 -6.18 -8.81 -33.18
CA VAL A 351 -5.16 -8.22 -32.32
C VAL A 351 -3.78 -8.62 -32.85
N SER A 352 -2.86 -7.67 -32.91
CA SER A 352 -1.51 -7.94 -33.41
C SER A 352 -0.82 -9.02 -32.57
N GLU A 353 -0.06 -9.91 -33.22
CA GLU A 353 0.67 -10.98 -32.53
C GLU A 353 1.59 -10.42 -31.45
N GLU A 354 2.24 -9.29 -31.75
CA GLU A 354 3.07 -8.56 -30.79
C GLU A 354 2.31 -8.14 -29.52
N SER A 355 1.09 -7.61 -29.67
CA SER A 355 0.26 -7.21 -28.53
C SER A 355 -0.17 -8.42 -27.69
N ILE A 356 -0.51 -9.53 -28.35
CA ILE A 356 -0.83 -10.80 -27.68
C ILE A 356 0.39 -11.30 -26.91
N ASP A 357 1.58 -11.29 -27.50
CA ASP A 357 2.83 -11.72 -26.86
C ASP A 357 3.20 -10.84 -25.67
N LYS A 358 3.01 -9.52 -25.77
CA LYS A 358 3.16 -8.58 -24.65
C LYS A 358 2.22 -8.92 -23.50
N ILE A 359 0.94 -9.18 -23.77
CA ILE A 359 -0.05 -9.56 -22.75
C ILE A 359 0.32 -10.90 -22.10
N ILE A 360 0.64 -11.93 -22.89
CA ILE A 360 1.01 -13.26 -22.37
C ILE A 360 2.28 -13.18 -21.52
N SER A 361 3.28 -12.41 -21.96
CA SER A 361 4.52 -12.20 -21.22
C SER A 361 4.26 -11.46 -19.91
N ALA A 362 3.46 -10.40 -19.91
CA ALA A 362 3.07 -9.70 -18.70
C ALA A 362 2.28 -10.59 -17.72
N VAL A 363 1.41 -11.49 -18.20
CA VAL A 363 0.75 -12.51 -17.36
C VAL A 363 1.77 -13.49 -16.76
N ARG A 364 2.78 -13.92 -17.54
CA ARG A 364 3.88 -14.76 -17.05
C ARG A 364 4.64 -14.05 -15.91
N TYR A 365 5.01 -12.79 -16.09
CA TYR A 365 5.70 -12.01 -15.06
C TYR A 365 4.85 -11.73 -13.83
N LEU A 366 3.54 -11.53 -14.00
CA LEU A 366 2.60 -11.44 -12.87
C LEU A 366 2.58 -12.75 -12.05
N ARG A 367 2.62 -13.91 -12.70
CA ARG A 367 2.71 -15.21 -12.03
C ARG A 367 4.05 -15.38 -11.32
N THR A 368 5.17 -15.21 -12.03
CA THR A 368 6.52 -15.36 -11.47
C THR A 368 6.74 -14.44 -10.27
N GLY A 369 6.32 -13.17 -10.34
CA GLY A 369 6.40 -12.26 -9.20
C GLY A 369 5.48 -12.67 -8.03
N SER A 370 4.31 -13.26 -8.31
CA SER A 370 3.43 -13.75 -7.25
C SER A 370 3.99 -14.97 -6.52
N GLU A 371 4.69 -15.85 -7.23
CA GLU A 371 5.35 -17.05 -6.69
C GLU A 371 6.72 -16.78 -6.06
N SER A 372 7.36 -15.66 -6.39
CA SER A 372 8.71 -15.35 -5.89
C SER A 372 8.76 -15.19 -4.37
N PRO A 373 9.75 -15.75 -3.66
CA PRO A 373 9.83 -15.66 -2.21
C PRO A 373 10.23 -14.27 -1.71
N GLU A 374 11.10 -13.56 -2.44
CA GLU A 374 11.70 -12.29 -2.02
C GLU A 374 11.06 -11.07 -2.67
N LEU A 375 10.92 -9.99 -1.91
CA LEU A 375 10.22 -8.77 -2.32
C LEU A 375 10.87 -8.09 -3.52
N GLU A 376 12.19 -8.09 -3.59
CA GLU A 376 12.99 -7.55 -4.69
C GLU A 376 12.68 -8.31 -5.99
N THR A 377 12.67 -9.63 -5.93
CA THR A 377 12.31 -10.48 -7.07
C THR A 377 10.85 -10.28 -7.48
N LYS A 378 9.92 -10.11 -6.51
CA LYS A 378 8.53 -9.73 -6.82
C LYS A 378 8.49 -8.40 -7.57
N LEU A 379 9.19 -7.38 -7.06
CA LEU A 379 9.26 -6.04 -7.62
C LEU A 379 9.77 -6.07 -9.06
N LEU A 380 10.92 -6.71 -9.30
CA LEU A 380 11.53 -6.81 -10.61
C LEU A 380 10.62 -7.50 -11.61
N ASN A 381 10.01 -8.64 -11.24
CA ASN A 381 9.08 -9.34 -12.14
C ASN A 381 7.87 -8.47 -12.49
N TYR A 382 7.23 -7.83 -11.50
CA TYR A 382 6.10 -6.94 -11.79
C TYR A 382 6.51 -5.72 -12.62
N TRP A 383 7.70 -5.17 -12.38
CA TRP A 383 8.26 -4.08 -13.18
C TRP A 383 8.49 -4.52 -14.63
N ILE A 384 9.14 -5.66 -14.87
CA ILE A 384 9.41 -6.17 -16.21
C ILE A 384 8.11 -6.39 -16.98
N GLY A 385 7.11 -7.00 -16.34
CA GLY A 385 5.78 -7.19 -16.94
C GLY A 385 5.13 -5.86 -17.34
N LEU A 386 5.28 -4.83 -16.51
CA LEU A 386 4.78 -3.48 -16.82
C LEU A 386 5.60 -2.82 -17.94
N GLU A 387 6.92 -2.86 -17.86
CA GLU A 387 7.87 -2.30 -18.83
C GLU A 387 7.68 -2.87 -20.22
N TYR A 388 7.43 -4.16 -20.33
CA TYR A 388 7.20 -4.79 -21.62
C TYR A 388 5.90 -4.32 -22.29
N ILE A 389 4.84 -4.08 -21.51
CA ILE A 389 3.56 -3.53 -22.02
C ILE A 389 3.74 -2.11 -22.58
N PHE A 390 4.57 -1.28 -21.95
CA PHE A 390 4.77 0.11 -22.35
C PHE A 390 5.94 0.31 -23.33
N THR A 391 6.64 -0.75 -23.73
CA THR A 391 7.72 -0.66 -24.73
C THR A 391 7.12 -0.50 -26.13
N LEU A 392 7.38 0.62 -26.79
CA LEU A 392 6.98 0.88 -28.18
C LEU A 392 8.18 0.59 -29.09
N PHE A 393 8.13 -0.47 -29.92
CA PHE A 393 9.31 -0.91 -30.69
C PHE A 393 9.81 0.11 -31.73
N ASN A 394 8.95 1.04 -32.17
CA ASN A 394 9.26 2.03 -33.18
C ASN A 394 9.53 3.44 -32.61
N SER A 395 9.61 3.58 -31.29
CA SER A 395 9.83 4.87 -30.64
C SER A 395 11.26 5.00 -30.10
N GLN A 396 11.89 6.16 -30.31
CA GLN A 396 13.12 6.55 -29.60
C GLN A 396 12.82 6.99 -28.15
N GLU A 397 11.56 7.07 -27.77
CA GLU A 397 11.13 7.48 -26.44
C GLU A 397 11.47 6.44 -25.39
N LYS A 398 11.93 6.88 -24.22
CA LYS A 398 12.23 5.98 -23.10
C LYS A 398 10.93 5.41 -22.55
N THR A 399 10.89 4.10 -22.31
CA THR A 399 9.71 3.40 -21.76
C THR A 399 9.16 4.03 -20.49
N ILE A 400 10.03 4.55 -19.60
CA ILE A 400 9.60 5.26 -18.39
C ILE A 400 8.77 6.52 -18.68
N ASP A 401 9.10 7.25 -19.75
CA ASP A 401 8.38 8.48 -20.13
C ASP A 401 7.01 8.12 -20.74
N VAL A 402 6.96 7.04 -21.53
CA VAL A 402 5.73 6.45 -22.04
C VAL A 402 4.81 6.00 -20.89
N MET A 403 5.36 5.32 -19.87
CA MET A 403 4.61 4.94 -18.66
C MET A 403 4.05 6.15 -17.93
N ARG A 404 4.87 7.18 -17.67
CA ARG A 404 4.45 8.40 -16.97
C ARG A 404 3.37 9.17 -17.73
N ARG A 405 3.29 9.04 -19.05
CA ARG A 405 2.23 9.61 -19.88
C ARG A 405 0.94 8.77 -19.80
N TYR A 406 1.03 7.49 -20.11
CA TYR A 406 -0.17 6.69 -20.39
C TYR A 406 -0.74 5.99 -19.16
N LEU A 407 0.07 5.53 -18.20
CA LEU A 407 -0.45 4.84 -17.01
C LEU A 407 -1.33 5.78 -16.16
N PRO A 408 -0.93 7.04 -15.85
CA PRO A 408 -1.81 7.98 -15.17
C PRO A 408 -3.07 8.33 -15.96
N THR A 409 -2.99 8.39 -17.28
CA THR A 409 -4.14 8.65 -18.16
C THR A 409 -5.16 7.51 -18.10
N CYS A 410 -4.71 6.26 -18.24
CA CYS A 410 -5.56 5.08 -18.12
C CYS A 410 -6.26 5.01 -16.76
N HIS A 411 -5.53 5.28 -15.67
CA HIS A 411 -6.11 5.36 -14.33
C HIS A 411 -7.11 6.52 -14.19
N GLY A 412 -6.81 7.68 -14.78
CA GLY A 412 -7.66 8.87 -14.75
C GLY A 412 -9.03 8.64 -15.37
N VAL A 413 -9.11 7.91 -16.49
CA VAL A 413 -10.37 7.59 -17.20
C VAL A 413 -11.39 6.91 -16.28
N ILE A 414 -10.96 5.98 -15.44
CA ILE A 414 -11.85 5.21 -14.57
C ILE A 414 -11.92 5.72 -13.11
N TYR A 415 -11.07 6.69 -12.74
CA TYR A 415 -10.85 7.08 -11.34
C TYR A 415 -12.13 7.43 -10.59
N ILE A 416 -12.99 8.26 -11.21
CA ILE A 416 -14.23 8.74 -10.60
C ILE A 416 -15.22 7.60 -10.42
N LYS A 417 -15.48 6.82 -11.48
CA LYS A 417 -16.39 5.66 -11.42
C LYS A 417 -15.92 4.62 -10.41
N ARG A 418 -14.63 4.27 -10.41
CA ARG A 418 -14.04 3.31 -9.46
C ARG A 418 -14.26 3.73 -8.00
N ASN A 419 -14.04 5.00 -7.68
CA ASN A 419 -14.21 5.51 -6.34
C ASN A 419 -15.69 5.58 -5.92
N LEU A 420 -16.58 6.01 -6.82
CA LEU A 420 -18.02 5.98 -6.59
C LEU A 420 -18.55 4.54 -6.43
N TYR A 421 -17.98 3.58 -7.16
CA TYR A 421 -18.31 2.17 -7.02
C TYR A 421 -17.91 1.60 -5.65
N ASP A 422 -16.69 1.87 -5.15
CA ASP A 422 -16.33 1.47 -3.78
C ASP A 422 -17.21 2.15 -2.73
N PHE A 423 -17.55 3.43 -2.95
CA PHE A 423 -18.50 4.15 -2.09
C PHE A 423 -19.88 3.48 -2.10
N HIS A 424 -20.46 3.21 -3.26
CA HIS A 424 -21.70 2.46 -3.43
C HIS A 424 -21.65 1.12 -2.68
N LYS A 425 -20.61 0.31 -2.88
CA LYS A 425 -20.44 -0.96 -2.15
C LYS A 425 -20.21 -0.76 -0.66
N ALA A 426 -19.65 0.35 -0.21
CA ALA A 426 -19.54 0.69 1.21
C ALA A 426 -20.93 0.92 1.84
N LEU A 427 -21.85 1.59 1.15
CA LEU A 427 -23.23 1.79 1.61
C LEU A 427 -23.97 0.45 1.81
N LYS A 428 -23.75 -0.51 0.92
CA LYS A 428 -24.26 -1.89 1.07
C LYS A 428 -23.60 -2.60 2.26
N ARG A 429 -22.27 -2.50 2.42
CA ARG A 429 -21.52 -3.15 3.52
C ARG A 429 -21.93 -2.68 4.90
N ILE A 430 -22.28 -1.40 5.05
CA ILE A 430 -22.78 -0.84 6.33
C ILE A 430 -24.28 -1.06 6.53
N GLY A 431 -24.99 -1.47 5.48
CA GLY A 431 -26.39 -1.88 5.56
C GLY A 431 -27.42 -0.78 5.33
N ILE A 432 -27.05 0.37 4.77
CA ILE A 432 -28.00 1.49 4.53
C ILE A 432 -28.54 1.57 3.10
N SER A 433 -28.13 0.65 2.21
CA SER A 433 -28.55 0.67 0.80
C SER A 433 -30.07 0.64 0.59
N HIS A 434 -30.83 0.04 1.51
CA HIS A 434 -32.30 -0.05 1.43
C HIS A 434 -33.01 1.25 1.83
N GLN A 435 -32.31 2.20 2.44
CA GLN A 435 -32.85 3.49 2.91
C GLN A 435 -32.62 4.61 1.90
N ILE A 436 -31.90 4.33 0.81
CA ILE A 436 -31.51 5.30 -0.20
C ILE A 436 -32.43 5.11 -1.41
N GLU A 437 -33.04 6.20 -1.86
CA GLU A 437 -33.92 6.21 -3.01
C GLU A 437 -33.16 5.80 -4.29
N GLU A 438 -33.80 4.97 -5.13
CA GLU A 438 -33.23 4.49 -6.42
C GLU A 438 -31.86 3.79 -6.31
N TYR A 439 -31.46 3.31 -5.13
CA TYR A 439 -30.20 2.59 -4.96
C TYR A 439 -30.14 1.39 -5.91
N ASN A 440 -29.20 1.40 -6.84
CA ASN A 440 -28.99 0.30 -7.77
C ASN A 440 -27.54 0.29 -8.31
N ASP A 441 -27.16 -0.81 -8.96
CA ASP A 441 -25.78 -1.04 -9.43
C ASP A 441 -25.33 -0.12 -10.59
N ASN A 442 -26.24 0.63 -11.24
CA ASN A 442 -25.90 1.62 -12.27
C ASN A 442 -25.33 2.94 -11.70
N MET A 443 -25.43 3.14 -10.38
CA MET A 443 -24.91 4.32 -9.64
C MET A 443 -25.45 5.69 -10.08
N GLN A 444 -26.48 5.77 -10.94
CA GLN A 444 -27.03 7.03 -11.43
C GLN A 444 -27.61 7.88 -10.29
N TYR A 445 -28.11 7.25 -9.22
CA TYR A 445 -28.59 7.94 -8.03
C TYR A 445 -27.49 8.80 -7.36
N LEU A 446 -26.20 8.47 -7.52
CA LEU A 446 -25.06 9.26 -7.00
C LEU A 446 -24.76 10.53 -7.80
N THR A 447 -25.48 10.77 -8.90
CA THR A 447 -25.37 12.02 -9.67
C THR A 447 -26.22 13.13 -9.07
N LYS A 448 -27.20 12.78 -8.24
CA LYS A 448 -28.15 13.71 -7.63
C LYS A 448 -27.56 14.28 -6.33
N PHE A 449 -27.64 15.60 -6.17
CA PHE A 449 -27.13 16.29 -4.98
C PHE A 449 -27.83 15.83 -3.68
N ARG A 450 -29.16 15.68 -3.72
CA ARG A 450 -30.01 15.31 -2.57
C ARG A 450 -29.70 13.93 -2.00
N THR A 451 -29.32 12.97 -2.85
CA THR A 451 -28.93 11.62 -2.44
C THR A 451 -27.87 11.62 -1.35
N TYR A 452 -26.93 12.57 -1.40
CA TYR A 452 -25.86 12.64 -0.39
C TYR A 452 -26.38 13.12 0.96
N ASP A 453 -27.44 13.94 1.00
CA ASP A 453 -28.09 14.34 2.24
C ASP A 453 -28.85 13.15 2.87
N GLU A 454 -29.51 12.34 2.03
CA GLU A 454 -30.15 11.09 2.46
C GLU A 454 -29.14 10.10 3.05
N ILE A 455 -28.00 9.91 2.37
CA ILE A 455 -26.91 9.05 2.88
C ILE A 455 -26.38 9.57 4.23
N LYS A 456 -26.19 10.90 4.36
CA LYS A 456 -25.73 11.51 5.61
C LYS A 456 -26.73 11.29 6.75
N GLY A 457 -28.02 11.41 6.48
CA GLY A 457 -29.10 11.17 7.45
C GLY A 457 -29.26 9.71 7.86
N ALA A 458 -29.10 8.77 6.91
CA ALA A 458 -29.25 7.33 7.15
C ALA A 458 -28.03 6.68 7.82
N SER A 459 -26.83 7.25 7.62
CA SER A 459 -25.58 6.63 8.11
C SER A 459 -25.29 6.97 9.57
N THR A 460 -24.96 5.96 10.38
CA THR A 460 -24.33 6.16 11.70
C THR A 460 -22.80 6.21 11.63
N ASN A 461 -22.23 5.85 10.48
CA ASN A 461 -20.79 5.87 10.23
C ASN A 461 -20.36 7.27 9.82
N GLN A 462 -19.47 7.89 10.61
CA GLN A 462 -19.11 9.30 10.47
C GLN A 462 -18.17 9.54 9.28
N LEU A 463 -17.30 8.58 8.97
CA LEU A 463 -16.44 8.62 7.79
C LEU A 463 -17.26 8.55 6.49
N ILE A 464 -18.38 7.82 6.46
CA ILE A 464 -19.33 7.83 5.33
C ILE A 464 -20.03 9.17 5.21
N LYS A 465 -20.46 9.80 6.31
CA LYS A 465 -21.04 11.14 6.25
C LYS A 465 -20.05 12.15 5.66
N PHE A 466 -18.81 12.15 6.15
CA PHE A 466 -17.74 12.99 5.63
C PHE A 466 -17.50 12.74 4.13
N ARG A 467 -17.43 11.48 3.70
CA ARG A 467 -17.29 11.14 2.27
C ARG A 467 -18.48 11.57 1.44
N SER A 468 -19.68 11.49 1.98
CA SER A 468 -20.89 11.95 1.30
C SER A 468 -20.79 13.44 1.02
N SER A 469 -20.34 14.25 1.99
CA SER A 469 -20.06 15.68 1.78
C SER A 469 -18.97 15.91 0.71
N PHE A 470 -17.89 15.13 0.74
CA PHE A 470 -16.84 15.20 -0.27
C PHE A 470 -17.38 14.92 -1.68
N TYR A 471 -18.16 13.85 -1.85
CA TYR A 471 -18.72 13.49 -3.15
C TYR A 471 -19.82 14.45 -3.59
N GLN A 472 -20.65 14.94 -2.67
CA GLN A 472 -21.64 15.98 -2.94
C GLN A 472 -20.99 17.22 -3.57
N LYS A 473 -19.84 17.67 -3.04
CA LYS A 473 -19.04 18.75 -3.61
C LYS A 473 -18.33 18.37 -4.91
N LEU A 474 -17.87 17.12 -5.03
CA LEU A 474 -17.22 16.63 -6.24
C LEU A 474 -18.19 16.63 -7.42
N VAL A 475 -19.45 16.19 -7.20
CA VAL A 475 -20.45 16.07 -8.27
C VAL A 475 -21.11 17.39 -8.63
N SER A 476 -21.06 18.40 -7.75
CA SER A 476 -21.72 19.68 -7.96
C SER A 476 -21.06 20.55 -9.03
N ASP A 477 -19.76 20.39 -9.26
CA ASP A 477 -18.99 21.20 -10.21
C ASP A 477 -17.92 20.35 -10.93
N PRO A 478 -17.95 20.27 -12.28
CA PRO A 478 -16.90 19.63 -13.08
C PRO A 478 -15.47 20.09 -12.77
N SER A 479 -15.28 21.34 -12.32
CA SER A 479 -13.95 21.85 -11.95
C SER A 479 -13.33 21.08 -10.77
N ASN A 480 -14.17 20.59 -9.84
CA ASN A 480 -13.72 19.79 -8.70
C ASN A 480 -13.26 18.40 -9.16
N ILE A 481 -13.91 17.84 -10.17
CA ILE A 481 -13.51 16.57 -10.79
C ILE A 481 -12.13 16.71 -11.43
N ASN A 482 -11.96 17.74 -12.27
CA ASN A 482 -10.68 18.02 -12.94
C ASN A 482 -9.54 18.16 -11.92
N ARG A 483 -9.73 18.96 -10.86
CA ARG A 483 -8.74 19.12 -9.79
C ARG A 483 -8.41 17.80 -9.09
N SER A 484 -9.41 16.93 -8.88
CA SER A 484 -9.19 15.62 -8.27
C SER A 484 -8.40 14.69 -9.20
N LEU A 485 -8.66 14.74 -10.50
CA LEU A 485 -7.96 13.93 -11.51
C LEU A 485 -6.51 14.38 -11.68
N GLU A 486 -6.26 15.68 -11.78
CA GLU A 486 -4.90 16.24 -11.88
C GLU A 486 -4.05 15.82 -10.68
N LYS A 487 -4.61 15.96 -9.47
CA LYS A 487 -3.94 15.50 -8.24
C LYS A 487 -3.67 14.00 -8.27
N HIS A 488 -4.60 13.18 -8.78
CA HIS A 488 -4.39 11.74 -8.88
C HIS A 488 -3.28 11.39 -9.87
N GLN A 489 -3.27 12.00 -11.06
CA GLN A 489 -2.24 11.77 -12.08
C GLN A 489 -0.86 12.16 -11.58
N GLU A 490 -0.73 13.31 -10.91
CA GLU A 490 0.55 13.76 -10.35
C GLU A 490 1.09 12.80 -9.28
N ASN A 491 0.23 12.33 -8.37
CA ASN A 491 0.64 11.32 -7.37
C ASN A 491 1.11 10.01 -8.03
N LEU A 492 0.47 9.59 -9.13
CA LEU A 492 0.90 8.41 -9.88
C LEU A 492 2.27 8.63 -10.53
N ILE A 493 2.52 9.81 -11.12
CA ILE A 493 3.81 10.16 -11.73
C ILE A 493 4.93 10.11 -10.68
N TRP A 494 4.72 10.66 -9.49
CA TRP A 494 5.69 10.56 -8.40
C TRP A 494 5.93 9.12 -7.97
N ASN A 495 4.87 8.33 -7.81
CA ASN A 495 5.02 6.93 -7.43
C ASN A 495 5.74 6.10 -8.51
N ILE A 496 5.41 6.26 -9.79
CA ILE A 496 6.11 5.59 -10.91
C ILE A 496 7.59 5.97 -10.92
N THR A 497 7.91 7.24 -10.68
CA THR A 497 9.30 7.72 -10.59
C THR A 497 10.05 7.07 -9.44
N ARG A 498 9.42 6.95 -8.27
CA ARG A 498 9.96 6.25 -7.10
C ARG A 498 10.19 4.77 -7.39
N LEU A 499 9.23 4.09 -8.01
CA LEU A 499 9.34 2.68 -8.39
C LEU A 499 10.47 2.42 -9.39
N TYR A 500 10.64 3.31 -10.38
CA TYR A 500 11.76 3.24 -11.32
C TYR A 500 13.11 3.41 -10.63
N LYS A 501 13.20 4.31 -9.64
CA LYS A 501 14.41 4.47 -8.81
C LYS A 501 14.75 3.18 -8.06
N ILE A 502 13.77 2.62 -7.34
CA ILE A 502 13.95 1.39 -6.55
C ILE A 502 14.38 0.24 -7.47
N ARG A 503 13.75 0.09 -8.64
CA ARG A 503 14.16 -0.90 -9.64
C ARG A 503 15.61 -0.72 -10.06
N ASN A 504 16.04 0.50 -10.34
CA ASN A 504 17.42 0.77 -10.75
C ASN A 504 18.42 0.52 -9.62
N GLU A 505 18.06 0.82 -8.37
CA GLU A 505 18.88 0.50 -7.19
C GLU A 505 19.03 -1.01 -7.00
N ILE A 506 17.96 -1.79 -7.16
CA ILE A 506 18.01 -3.25 -7.08
C ILE A 506 18.88 -3.82 -8.22
N VAL A 507 18.69 -3.37 -9.46
CA VAL A 507 19.41 -3.91 -10.64
C VAL A 507 20.89 -3.51 -10.64
N HIS A 508 21.22 -2.26 -10.31
CA HIS A 508 22.58 -1.74 -10.47
C HIS A 508 23.42 -1.80 -9.20
N ASN A 509 22.79 -1.68 -8.02
CA ASN A 509 23.50 -1.62 -6.74
C ASN A 509 23.31 -2.87 -5.89
N ALA A 510 22.58 -3.89 -6.40
CA ALA A 510 22.17 -5.07 -5.64
C ALA A 510 21.58 -4.70 -4.26
N ALA A 511 20.88 -3.57 -4.20
CA ALA A 511 20.47 -2.97 -2.95
C ALA A 511 19.31 -3.77 -2.32
N VAL A 512 19.54 -4.29 -1.11
CA VAL A 512 18.46 -4.75 -0.23
C VAL A 512 17.78 -3.50 0.33
N THR A 513 16.53 -3.29 -0.05
CA THR A 513 15.81 -2.06 0.31
C THR A 513 14.75 -2.42 1.36
N ASP A 514 14.96 -1.98 2.60
CA ASP A 514 13.99 -2.23 3.66
C ASP A 514 12.62 -1.63 3.33
N ASN A 515 11.55 -2.34 3.73
CA ASN A 515 10.17 -1.88 3.65
C ASN A 515 9.62 -1.55 2.24
N ILE A 516 10.07 -2.25 1.18
CA ILE A 516 9.50 -2.10 -0.17
C ILE A 516 8.15 -2.80 -0.39
N SER A 517 7.57 -3.46 0.63
CA SER A 517 6.32 -4.22 0.50
C SER A 517 5.15 -3.41 -0.07
N VAL A 518 5.01 -2.14 0.33
CA VAL A 518 3.97 -1.24 -0.20
C VAL A 518 4.24 -0.87 -1.66
N ASN A 519 5.51 -0.66 -2.03
CA ASN A 519 5.92 -0.40 -3.41
C ASN A 519 5.62 -1.60 -4.32
N VAL A 520 5.94 -2.82 -3.87
CA VAL A 520 5.61 -4.08 -4.55
C VAL A 520 4.09 -4.21 -4.72
N SER A 521 3.31 -3.85 -3.70
CA SER A 521 1.85 -3.89 -3.73
C SER A 521 1.26 -2.93 -4.78
N HIS A 522 1.85 -1.73 -4.92
CA HIS A 522 1.47 -0.78 -5.99
C HIS A 522 1.79 -1.31 -7.37
N LEU A 523 2.98 -1.88 -7.59
CA LEU A 523 3.35 -2.45 -8.89
C LEU A 523 2.45 -3.62 -9.30
N LYS A 524 2.17 -4.54 -8.36
CA LYS A 524 1.23 -5.63 -8.59
C LYS A 524 -0.13 -5.10 -9.02
N TYR A 525 -0.61 -4.05 -8.36
CA TYR A 525 -1.87 -3.39 -8.70
C TYR A 525 -1.84 -2.78 -10.10
N TYR A 526 -0.80 -2.00 -10.44
CA TYR A 526 -0.68 -1.35 -11.75
C TYR A 526 -0.61 -2.38 -12.89
N LEU A 527 0.19 -3.43 -12.74
CA LEU A 527 0.29 -4.51 -13.73
C LEU A 527 -1.05 -5.23 -13.90
N THR A 528 -1.71 -5.58 -12.80
CA THR A 528 -3.03 -6.23 -12.86
C THR A 528 -4.08 -5.32 -13.50
N PHE A 529 -4.08 -4.03 -13.16
CA PHE A 529 -5.00 -3.06 -13.72
C PHE A 529 -4.82 -2.92 -15.23
N ILE A 530 -3.58 -2.68 -15.70
CA ILE A 530 -3.35 -2.45 -17.12
C ILE A 530 -3.63 -3.71 -17.95
N LEU A 531 -3.28 -4.90 -17.45
CA LEU A 531 -3.59 -6.17 -18.10
C LEU A 531 -5.09 -6.36 -18.28
N ASN A 532 -5.88 -6.14 -17.23
CA ASN A 532 -7.33 -6.28 -17.33
C ASN A 532 -7.93 -5.23 -18.27
N SER A 533 -7.43 -4.00 -18.23
CA SER A 533 -7.91 -2.92 -19.09
C SER A 533 -7.63 -3.19 -20.57
N LEU A 534 -6.44 -3.68 -20.90
CA LEU A 534 -6.06 -4.09 -22.26
C LEU A 534 -6.91 -5.25 -22.75
N MET A 535 -7.04 -6.31 -21.95
CA MET A 535 -7.87 -7.46 -22.31
C MET A 535 -9.33 -7.04 -22.51
N ASP A 536 -9.86 -6.12 -21.70
CA ASP A 536 -11.23 -5.62 -21.85
C ASP A 536 -11.43 -4.81 -23.12
N PHE A 537 -10.50 -3.91 -23.45
CA PHE A 537 -10.55 -3.11 -24.68
C PHE A 537 -10.49 -4.01 -25.92
N MET A 538 -9.50 -4.89 -25.97
CA MET A 538 -9.24 -5.74 -27.13
C MET A 538 -10.30 -6.82 -27.34
N SER A 539 -11.03 -7.24 -26.29
CA SER A 539 -12.06 -8.28 -26.40
C SER A 539 -13.45 -7.77 -26.73
N ASN A 540 -13.86 -6.58 -26.24
CA ASN A 540 -15.26 -6.16 -26.29
C ASN A 540 -15.57 -5.05 -27.28
N SER A 541 -14.63 -4.13 -27.55
CA SER A 541 -14.86 -2.99 -28.47
C SER A 541 -13.52 -2.47 -29.00
N PRO A 542 -12.74 -3.31 -29.71
CA PRO A 542 -11.48 -2.87 -30.26
C PRO A 542 -11.74 -1.83 -31.38
N ILE A 543 -11.09 -0.68 -31.27
CA ILE A 543 -11.09 0.35 -32.31
C ILE A 543 -9.68 0.41 -32.87
N ASP A 544 -9.54 0.08 -34.15
CA ASP A 544 -8.34 0.31 -34.94
C ASP A 544 -8.28 1.82 -35.25
N ILE A 545 -7.33 2.53 -34.63
CA ILE A 545 -7.27 4.00 -34.74
C ILE A 545 -6.49 4.42 -35.98
N ASP A 546 -5.43 3.71 -36.33
CA ASP A 546 -4.56 4.06 -37.46
C ASP A 546 -5.02 3.45 -38.79
N GLY A 547 -5.98 2.52 -38.75
CA GLY A 547 -6.62 1.92 -39.91
C GLY A 547 -5.78 0.81 -40.56
N ASP A 548 -4.81 0.25 -39.85
CA ASP A 548 -3.91 -0.80 -40.35
C ASP A 548 -4.52 -2.22 -40.35
N GLN A 549 -5.80 -2.33 -39.95
CA GLN A 549 -6.61 -3.54 -39.79
C GLN A 549 -6.15 -4.44 -38.64
N LYS A 550 -5.27 -3.97 -37.77
CA LYS A 550 -4.83 -4.66 -36.57
C LYS A 550 -5.20 -3.84 -35.34
N ILE A 551 -5.34 -4.55 -34.23
CA ILE A 551 -5.59 -3.92 -32.94
C ILE A 551 -4.32 -4.04 -32.10
N THR A 552 -3.83 -2.90 -31.64
CA THR A 552 -2.56 -2.79 -30.91
C THR A 552 -2.75 -2.27 -29.49
N ILE A 553 -1.68 -2.35 -28.68
CA ILE A 553 -1.65 -1.72 -27.35
C ILE A 553 -1.63 -0.19 -27.48
N GLU A 554 -1.02 0.31 -28.55
CA GLU A 554 -0.95 1.71 -28.92
C GLU A 554 -2.34 2.29 -29.18
N ASP A 555 -3.21 1.56 -29.91
CA ASP A 555 -4.62 1.93 -30.09
C ASP A 555 -5.35 2.09 -28.77
N TYR A 556 -5.09 1.20 -27.81
CA TYR A 556 -5.64 1.33 -26.47
C TYR A 556 -5.14 2.61 -25.78
N PHE A 557 -3.83 2.88 -25.78
CA PHE A 557 -3.27 4.07 -25.13
C PHE A 557 -3.78 5.37 -25.74
N ILE A 558 -3.89 5.45 -27.06
CA ILE A 558 -4.44 6.61 -27.77
C ILE A 558 -5.95 6.72 -27.47
N SER A 559 -6.70 5.62 -27.51
CA SER A 559 -8.12 5.59 -27.11
C SER A 559 -8.32 6.16 -25.71
N GLN A 560 -7.53 5.71 -24.73
CA GLN A 560 -7.63 6.21 -23.35
C GLN A 560 -7.33 7.71 -23.28
N THR A 561 -6.38 8.20 -24.07
CA THR A 561 -6.05 9.63 -24.13
C THR A 561 -7.20 10.45 -24.70
N ILE A 562 -7.84 9.98 -25.78
CA ILE A 562 -9.02 10.62 -26.37
C ILE A 562 -10.19 10.62 -25.39
N ILE A 563 -10.50 9.47 -24.78
CA ILE A 563 -11.58 9.34 -23.78
C ILE A 563 -11.32 10.28 -22.60
N PHE A 564 -10.09 10.30 -22.07
CA PHE A 564 -9.73 11.18 -20.97
C PHE A 564 -9.89 12.67 -21.34
N GLY A 565 -9.44 13.04 -22.53
CA GLY A 565 -9.61 14.39 -23.08
C GLY A 565 -11.08 14.79 -23.22
N ALA A 566 -11.93 13.89 -23.73
CA ALA A 566 -13.36 14.12 -23.89
C ALA A 566 -14.11 14.25 -22.55
N LEU A 567 -13.66 13.53 -21.52
CA LEU A 567 -14.22 13.62 -20.17
C LEU A 567 -13.85 14.92 -19.44
N LYS A 568 -12.77 15.60 -19.84
CA LYS A 568 -12.28 16.79 -19.14
C LYS A 568 -13.35 17.89 -19.13
N GLY A 569 -13.73 18.35 -17.93
CA GLY A 569 -14.78 19.35 -17.76
C GLY A 569 -16.23 18.83 -17.90
N GLN A 570 -16.42 17.52 -18.06
CA GLN A 570 -17.75 16.91 -18.09
C GLN A 570 -18.33 16.68 -16.69
N LYS A 571 -19.64 16.45 -16.64
CA LYS A 571 -20.36 16.07 -15.41
C LYS A 571 -20.12 14.59 -15.06
N VAL A 572 -20.36 14.23 -13.80
CA VAL A 572 -20.19 12.85 -13.28
C VAL A 572 -20.92 11.79 -14.10
N ASN A 573 -22.08 12.13 -14.69
CA ASN A 573 -22.85 11.19 -15.52
C ASN A 573 -22.02 10.61 -16.67
N GLU A 574 -21.16 11.40 -17.30
CA GLU A 574 -20.29 10.92 -18.38
C GLU A 574 -19.21 9.97 -17.85
N TYR A 575 -18.65 10.25 -16.68
CA TYR A 575 -17.69 9.36 -16.02
C TYR A 575 -18.29 8.00 -15.63
N LEU A 576 -19.59 7.95 -15.30
CA LEU A 576 -20.27 6.69 -14.97
C LEU A 576 -20.49 5.77 -16.18
N LYS A 577 -20.50 6.33 -17.41
CA LYS A 577 -20.64 5.56 -18.66
C LYS A 577 -19.37 4.81 -19.04
N VAL A 578 -18.22 5.22 -18.54
CA VAL A 578 -16.93 4.59 -18.82
C VAL A 578 -16.92 3.15 -18.32
N ASN A 579 -16.37 2.21 -19.09
CA ASN A 579 -16.19 0.83 -18.64
C ASN A 579 -15.07 0.77 -17.59
N ASN A 580 -15.36 0.18 -16.43
CA ASN A 580 -14.38 -0.03 -15.39
C ASN A 580 -13.90 -1.49 -15.44
N PRO A 581 -12.68 -1.78 -15.91
CA PRO A 581 -12.20 -3.14 -16.09
C PRO A 581 -12.11 -3.92 -14.77
N MET A 582 -12.00 -3.22 -13.65
CA MET A 582 -12.00 -3.82 -12.31
C MET A 582 -13.39 -4.26 -11.83
N GLU A 583 -14.48 -3.74 -12.42
CA GLU A 583 -15.84 -4.24 -12.16
C GLU A 583 -16.03 -5.64 -12.76
N SER A 584 -15.33 -5.96 -13.85
CA SER A 584 -15.43 -7.29 -14.48
C SER A 584 -14.91 -8.42 -13.57
N LEU A 585 -14.01 -8.07 -12.64
CA LEU A 585 -13.48 -8.95 -11.59
C LEU A 585 -14.41 -9.07 -10.38
N SER A 586 -15.44 -8.21 -10.28
CA SER A 586 -16.40 -8.13 -9.16
C SER A 586 -17.69 -8.94 -9.33
#